data_AF-A0A7C5GE93-F1
#
_entry.id   AF-A0A7C5GE93-F1
#
_cell.length_a   1.000
_cell.length_b   1.000
_cell.length_c   1.000
_cell.angle_alpha   90.00
_cell.angle_beta   90.00
_cell.angle_gamma   90.00
#
_symmetry.space_group_name_H-M   'P 1'
#
loop_
_entity.id
_entity.type
_entity.pdbx_description
1 polymer ?
#
loop_
_entity_poly.entity_id
_entity_poly.type
_entity_poly.pdbx_seq_one_letter_code
_entity_poly.pdbx_strand_id
1 'polypeptide(L)'
;MYIIFEGIDTCGKTTQIDLIAKDFKDVDVVITREPGGTNFGKKAREILLSNSLNSKRAELLLFLADRSEHYTEIIKPNRDKLILSDRGFLSGIGYALANGNFDFEYLVELNRFALEDSFPDLIILFET
;
A
#
# COMPACT_ATOMS: atom_id res chain seq x y z
N MET A 1 2.58 1.98 15.36
CA MET A 1 1.40 2.59 14.69
C MET A 1 1.66 2.66 13.20
N TYR A 2 0.77 2.09 12.39
CA TYR A 2 0.86 2.00 10.94
C TYR A 2 -0.20 2.89 10.29
N ILE A 3 0.25 3.87 9.52
CA ILE A 3 -0.59 4.83 8.81
C ILE A 3 -0.41 4.63 7.30
N ILE A 4 -1.52 4.55 6.56
CA ILE A 4 -1.50 4.66 5.10
C ILE A 4 -2.03 6.02 4.66
N PHE A 5 -1.39 6.59 3.64
CA PHE A 5 -1.77 7.85 3.00
C PHE A 5 -2.35 7.51 1.64
N GLU A 6 -3.60 7.86 1.40
CA GLU A 6 -4.38 7.47 0.23
C GLU A 6 -4.91 8.69 -0.52
N GLY A 7 -5.16 8.53 -1.83
CA GLY A 7 -5.63 9.61 -2.71
C GLY A 7 -5.07 9.52 -4.12
N ILE A 8 -5.55 10.37 -5.02
CA ILE A 8 -5.11 10.41 -6.42
C ILE A 8 -3.62 10.75 -6.55
N ASP A 9 -3.03 10.51 -7.71
CA ASP A 9 -1.66 10.98 -7.96
C ASP A 9 -1.60 12.51 -7.86
N THR A 10 -0.43 13.00 -7.46
CA THR A 10 -0.12 14.43 -7.27
C THR A 10 -0.96 15.21 -6.23
N CYS A 11 -1.79 14.55 -5.41
CA CYS A 11 -2.55 15.21 -4.32
C CYS A 11 -1.72 15.62 -3.07
N GLY A 12 -0.40 15.41 -3.08
CA GLY A 12 0.51 15.88 -2.01
C GLY A 12 0.85 14.87 -0.90
N LYS A 13 0.50 13.58 -1.06
CA LYS A 13 0.83 12.51 -0.08
C LYS A 13 2.29 12.50 0.34
N THR A 14 3.21 12.41 -0.63
CA THR A 14 4.66 12.34 -0.36
C THR A 14 5.16 13.55 0.41
N THR A 15 4.68 14.76 0.07
CA THR A 15 5.00 15.99 0.81
C THR A 15 4.58 15.90 2.27
N GLN A 16 3.37 15.42 2.55
CA GLN A 16 2.87 15.31 3.92
C GLN A 16 3.60 14.23 4.72
N ILE A 17 3.91 13.09 4.11
CA ILE A 17 4.72 12.03 4.74
C ILE A 17 6.09 12.59 5.15
N ASP A 18 6.76 13.31 4.26
CA ASP A 18 8.08 13.89 4.52
C ASP A 18 8.04 14.97 5.62
N LEU A 19 6.97 15.76 5.70
CA LEU A 19 6.78 16.76 6.76
C LEU A 19 6.56 16.09 8.12
N ILE A 20 5.66 15.12 8.18
CA ILE A 20 5.39 14.35 9.41
C ILE A 20 6.66 13.67 9.89
N ALA A 21 7.39 12.98 9.01
CA ALA A 21 8.63 12.30 9.38
C ALA A 21 9.70 13.25 9.97
N LYS A 22 9.72 14.52 9.56
CA LYS A 22 10.64 15.53 10.10
C LYS A 22 10.28 16.02 11.49
N ASP A 23 9.01 15.97 11.86
CA ASP A 23 8.53 16.41 13.17
C ASP A 23 8.71 15.33 14.25
N PHE A 24 8.78 14.06 13.86
CA PHE A 24 8.98 12.92 14.75
C PHE A 24 10.44 12.46 14.85
N LYS A 25 11.39 13.37 15.15
CA LYS A 25 12.83 13.03 15.19
C LYS A 25 13.24 12.08 16.32
N ASP A 26 12.49 12.08 17.41
CA ASP A 26 12.78 11.26 18.60
C ASP A 26 12.04 9.90 18.59
N VAL A 27 11.35 9.58 17.49
CA VAL A 27 10.62 8.33 17.29
C VAL A 27 11.20 7.61 16.08
N ASP A 28 11.35 6.29 16.17
CA ASP A 28 11.74 5.49 15.01
C ASP A 28 10.62 5.52 13.96
N VAL A 29 10.86 6.21 12.84
CA VAL A 29 9.94 6.33 11.71
C VAL A 29 10.39 5.45 10.55
N VAL A 30 9.50 4.59 10.07
CA VAL A 30 9.68 3.79 8.85
C VAL A 30 8.81 4.41 7.75
N ILE A 31 9.45 4.95 6.72
CA ILE A 31 8.75 5.44 5.52
C ILE A 31 8.78 4.35 4.46
N THR A 32 7.63 4.06 3.87
CA THR A 32 7.51 3.05 2.83
C THR A 32 6.41 3.37 1.82
N ARG A 33 6.19 2.50 0.83
CA ARG A 33 5.15 2.65 -0.18
C ARG A 33 4.69 1.33 -0.78
N GLU A 34 3.46 1.31 -1.28
CA GLU A 34 2.93 0.22 -2.11
C GLU A 34 2.43 0.76 -3.47
N PRO A 35 2.66 0.04 -4.58
CA PRO A 35 3.66 -1.02 -4.72
C PRO A 35 5.08 -0.44 -4.74
N GLY A 36 6.08 -1.24 -4.37
CA GLY A 36 7.49 -0.85 -4.53
C GLY A 36 8.34 -0.68 -3.27
N GLY A 37 7.83 -0.97 -2.07
CA GLY A 37 8.59 -0.83 -0.84
C GLY A 37 9.73 -1.85 -0.67
N THR A 38 9.65 -3.00 -1.34
CA THR A 38 10.62 -4.11 -1.24
C THR A 38 11.39 -4.33 -2.55
N ASN A 39 12.41 -5.20 -2.53
CA ASN A 39 13.14 -5.56 -3.76
C ASN A 39 12.26 -6.28 -4.78
N PHE A 40 11.39 -7.18 -4.32
CA PHE A 40 10.36 -7.78 -5.17
C PHE A 40 9.34 -6.71 -5.61
N GLY A 41 8.90 -5.87 -4.68
CA GLY A 41 7.90 -4.85 -4.95
C GLY A 41 8.32 -3.85 -6.03
N LYS A 42 9.60 -3.49 -6.08
CA LYS A 42 10.15 -2.64 -7.17
C LYS A 42 9.94 -3.28 -8.54
N LYS A 43 10.20 -4.59 -8.67
CA LYS A 43 9.99 -5.35 -9.91
C LYS A 43 8.49 -5.50 -10.22
N ALA A 44 7.67 -5.79 -9.21
CA ALA A 44 6.23 -5.86 -9.36
C ALA A 44 5.65 -4.52 -9.85
N ARG A 45 6.12 -3.41 -9.28
CA ARG A 45 5.75 -2.05 -9.70
C ARG A 45 6.10 -1.77 -11.16
N GLU A 46 7.27 -2.17 -11.63
CA GLU A 46 7.66 -2.01 -13.04
C GLU A 46 6.67 -2.71 -13.97
N ILE A 47 6.27 -3.95 -13.64
CA ILE A 47 5.28 -4.71 -14.42
C ILE A 47 3.92 -4.01 -14.38
N LEU A 48 3.45 -3.59 -13.20
CA LEU A 48 2.17 -2.89 -13.05
C LEU A 48 2.13 -1.58 -13.84
N LEU A 49 3.22 -0.78 -13.82
CA LEU A 49 3.30 0.47 -14.56
C LEU A 49 3.45 0.28 -16.06
N SER A 50 3.99 -0.84 -16.51
CA SER A 50 4.14 -1.15 -17.93
C SER A 50 2.82 -1.43 -18.66
N ASN A 51 1.71 -1.62 -17.94
CA ASN A 51 0.42 -2.04 -18.48
C ASN A 51 0.50 -3.30 -19.36
N SER A 52 1.44 -4.20 -19.06
CA SER A 52 1.69 -5.42 -19.84
C SER A 52 0.76 -6.59 -19.50
N LEU A 53 -0.09 -6.45 -18.48
CA LEU A 53 -1.01 -7.48 -18.03
C LEU A 53 -2.40 -7.31 -18.66
N ASN A 54 -2.81 -8.31 -19.45
CA ASN A 54 -4.15 -8.34 -20.04
C ASN A 54 -5.24 -8.79 -19.04
N SER A 55 -4.89 -9.61 -18.04
CA SER A 55 -5.84 -10.14 -17.06
C SER A 55 -5.90 -9.25 -15.83
N LYS A 56 -7.09 -8.70 -15.56
CA LYS A 56 -7.35 -7.91 -14.33
C LYS A 56 -7.18 -8.72 -13.05
N ARG A 57 -7.39 -10.04 -13.11
CA ARG A 57 -7.07 -10.95 -12.00
C ARG A 57 -5.57 -11.08 -11.79
N ALA A 58 -4.78 -11.14 -12.87
CA ALA A 58 -3.32 -11.20 -12.74
C ALA A 58 -2.75 -9.89 -12.17
N GLU A 59 -3.28 -8.75 -12.61
CA GLU A 59 -2.95 -7.43 -12.07
C GLU A 59 -3.25 -7.33 -10.56
N LEU A 60 -4.46 -7.72 -10.14
CA LEU A 60 -4.86 -7.80 -8.74
C LEU A 60 -3.96 -8.73 -7.92
N LEU A 61 -3.69 -9.94 -8.43
CA LEU A 61 -2.82 -10.91 -7.75
C LEU A 61 -1.39 -10.38 -7.60
N LEU A 62 -0.89 -9.61 -8.57
CA LEU A 62 0.43 -9.00 -8.47
C LEU A 62 0.49 -7.89 -7.42
N PHE A 63 -0.55 -7.06 -7.31
CA PHE A 63 -0.69 -6.13 -6.18
C PHE A 63 -0.73 -6.86 -4.82
N LEU A 64 -1.47 -7.96 -4.74
CA LEU A 64 -1.54 -8.77 -3.51
C LEU A 64 -0.21 -9.43 -3.17
N ALA A 65 0.54 -9.88 -4.18
CA ALA A 65 1.88 -10.43 -3.99
C ALA A 65 2.86 -9.36 -3.47
N ASP A 66 2.87 -8.17 -4.05
CA ASP A 66 3.71 -7.05 -3.58
C ASP A 66 3.36 -6.68 -2.13
N ARG A 67 2.06 -6.61 -1.81
CA ARG A 67 1.58 -6.34 -0.46
C ARG A 67 1.98 -7.41 0.55
N SER A 68 1.86 -8.68 0.20
CA SER A 68 2.24 -9.77 1.10
C SER A 68 3.74 -9.75 1.41
N GLU A 69 4.57 -9.48 0.41
CA GLU A 69 6.00 -9.29 0.60
C GLU A 69 6.31 -8.06 1.45
N HIS A 70 5.67 -6.92 1.13
CA HIS A 70 5.82 -5.67 1.87
C HIS A 70 5.44 -5.80 3.34
N TYR A 71 4.34 -6.50 3.60
CA TYR A 71 3.93 -6.81 4.95
C TYR A 71 5.00 -7.62 5.69
N THR A 72 5.52 -8.67 5.05
CA THR A 72 6.50 -9.57 5.64
C THR A 72 7.84 -8.89 5.93
N GLU A 73 8.37 -8.14 4.97
CA GLU A 73 9.69 -7.52 5.07
C GLU A 73 9.69 -6.21 5.87
N ILE A 74 8.59 -5.44 5.82
CA ILE A 74 8.57 -4.06 6.34
C ILE A 74 7.54 -3.90 7.45
N ILE A 75 6.27 -4.23 7.22
CA ILE A 75 5.21 -3.87 8.18
C ILE A 75 5.30 -4.70 9.45
N LYS A 76 5.27 -6.03 9.32
CA LYS A 76 5.29 -6.99 10.43
C LYS A 76 6.46 -6.80 11.39
N PRO A 77 7.73 -6.66 10.94
CA PRO A 77 8.86 -6.47 11.85
C PRO A 77 8.97 -5.08 12.48
N ASN A 78 8.17 -4.09 12.05
CA ASN A 78 8.26 -2.70 12.54
C ASN A 78 6.95 -2.22 13.21
N ARG A 79 6.06 -3.12 13.65
CA ARG A 79 4.75 -2.73 14.24
C ARG A 79 4.87 -1.90 15.53
N ASP A 80 6.00 -2.02 16.22
CA ASP A 80 6.39 -1.23 17.39
C ASP A 80 6.81 0.21 17.06
N LYS A 81 7.05 0.52 15.78
CA LYS A 81 7.48 1.84 15.29
C LYS A 81 6.33 2.65 14.68
N LEU A 82 6.60 3.91 14.34
CA LEU A 82 5.72 4.68 13.48
C LEU A 82 6.00 4.33 12.02
N ILE A 83 5.03 3.72 11.33
CA ILE A 83 5.13 3.38 9.91
C ILE A 83 4.26 4.33 9.10
N LEU A 84 4.85 5.04 8.14
CA LEU A 84 4.16 5.94 7.21
C LEU A 84 4.27 5.34 5.80
N SER A 85 3.14 4.91 5.23
CA SER A 85 3.11 4.29 3.91
C SER A 85 2.38 5.17 2.90
N ASP A 86 3.05 5.49 1.79
CA ASP A 86 2.40 6.05 0.60
C ASP A 86 1.63 4.94 -0.09
N ARG A 87 0.29 4.99 0.03
CA ARG A 87 -0.68 3.94 -0.34
C ARG A 87 -0.61 2.66 0.50
N GLY A 88 -1.65 1.84 0.37
CA GLY A 88 -1.73 0.49 0.92
C GLY A 88 -2.88 -0.31 0.30
N PHE A 89 -3.55 -1.12 1.11
CA PHE A 89 -4.62 -2.01 0.65
C PHE A 89 -5.79 -1.28 -0.03
N LEU A 90 -6.12 -0.07 0.44
CA LEU A 90 -7.25 0.70 -0.07
C LEU A 90 -7.02 1.15 -1.53
N SER A 91 -5.80 1.57 -1.88
CA SER A 91 -5.39 1.79 -3.27
C SER A 91 -5.61 0.53 -4.13
N GLY A 92 -5.22 -0.65 -3.64
CA GLY A 92 -5.41 -1.90 -4.37
C GLY A 92 -6.89 -2.23 -4.64
N ILE A 93 -7.75 -2.04 -3.64
CA ILE A 93 -9.20 -2.22 -3.79
C ILE A 93 -9.78 -1.20 -4.78
N GLY A 94 -9.44 0.08 -4.64
CA GLY A 94 -9.92 1.14 -5.53
C GLY A 94 -9.54 0.90 -6.99
N TYR A 95 -8.28 0.50 -7.25
CA TYR A 95 -7.82 0.14 -8.58
C TYR A 95 -8.55 -1.07 -9.16
N ALA A 96 -8.77 -2.11 -8.35
CA ALA A 96 -9.48 -3.31 -8.79
C ALA A 96 -10.93 -2.99 -9.19
N LEU A 97 -11.66 -2.24 -8.35
CA LEU A 97 -13.04 -1.83 -8.63
C LEU A 97 -13.16 -0.91 -9.84
N ALA A 98 -12.19 0.00 -10.05
CA ALA A 98 -12.20 0.90 -11.19
C ALA A 98 -11.93 0.18 -12.53
N ASN A 99 -11.19 -0.93 -12.50
CA ASN A 99 -10.70 -1.60 -13.70
C ASN A 99 -11.30 -2.99 -13.95
N GLY A 100 -12.25 -3.43 -13.13
CA GLY A 100 -12.87 -4.74 -13.26
C GLY A 100 -14.16 -4.90 -12.45
N ASN A 101 -14.87 -5.98 -12.70
CA ASN A 101 -16.07 -6.34 -11.95
C ASN A 101 -15.68 -7.33 -10.83
N PHE A 102 -15.27 -6.78 -9.69
CA PHE A 102 -14.93 -7.54 -8.50
C PHE A 102 -15.89 -7.19 -7.37
N ASP A 103 -16.24 -8.19 -6.57
CA ASP A 103 -17.00 -8.02 -5.35
C ASP A 103 -16.11 -7.37 -4.27
N PHE A 104 -16.63 -6.35 -3.58
CA PHE A 104 -15.86 -5.55 -2.64
C PHE A 104 -15.44 -6.38 -1.42
N GLU A 105 -16.36 -7.14 -0.86
CA GLU A 105 -16.16 -8.01 0.28
C GLU A 105 -15.10 -9.07 -0.05
N TYR A 106 -15.16 -9.66 -1.24
CA TYR A 106 -14.12 -10.56 -1.71
C TYR A 106 -12.73 -9.89 -1.79
N LEU A 107 -12.64 -8.64 -2.26
CA LEU A 107 -11.37 -7.90 -2.27
C LEU A 107 -10.85 -7.64 -0.85
N VAL A 108 -11.74 -7.36 0.11
CA VAL A 108 -11.36 -7.21 1.53
C VAL A 108 -10.76 -8.51 2.06
N GLU A 109 -11.38 -9.66 1.78
CA GLU A 109 -10.87 -10.98 2.21
C GLU A 109 -9.50 -11.31 1.61
N LEU A 110 -9.25 -10.98 0.34
CA LEU A 110 -7.92 -11.14 -0.26
C LEU A 110 -6.86 -10.28 0.45
N ASN A 111 -7.22 -9.06 0.86
CA ASN A 111 -6.31 -8.18 1.59
C ASN A 111 -6.10 -8.64 3.04
N ARG A 112 -7.11 -9.21 3.70
CA ARG A 112 -6.95 -9.89 5.00
C ARG A 112 -5.91 -10.98 4.92
N PHE A 113 -6.03 -11.84 3.89
CA PHE A 113 -5.07 -12.90 3.63
C PHE A 113 -3.66 -12.35 3.42
N ALA A 114 -3.50 -11.34 2.56
CA ALA A 114 -2.18 -10.77 2.26
C ALA A 114 -1.51 -10.06 3.46
N LEU A 115 -2.30 -9.55 4.41
CA LEU A 115 -1.82 -8.78 5.56
C LEU A 115 -1.83 -9.56 6.88
N GLU A 116 -2.16 -10.86 6.87
CA GLU A 116 -2.39 -11.64 8.10
C GLU A 116 -3.32 -10.92 9.10
N ASP A 117 -4.43 -10.37 8.61
CA ASP A 117 -5.41 -9.53 9.36
C ASP A 117 -4.85 -8.24 10.00
N SER A 118 -3.59 -7.87 9.73
CA SER A 118 -2.93 -6.69 10.28
C SER A 118 -3.12 -5.45 9.41
N PHE A 119 -4.33 -4.89 9.43
CA PHE A 119 -4.64 -3.61 8.77
C PHE A 119 -3.93 -2.39 9.41
N PRO A 120 -3.82 -1.26 8.67
CA PRO A 120 -3.33 -0.02 9.23
C PRO A 120 -4.22 0.48 10.37
N ASP A 121 -3.57 1.14 11.34
CA ASP A 121 -4.21 1.73 12.50
C ASP A 121 -4.91 3.06 12.14
N LEU A 122 -4.44 3.74 11.09
CA LEU A 122 -5.03 4.97 10.57
C LEU A 122 -4.92 5.05 9.04
N ILE A 123 -5.98 5.56 8.41
CA ILE A 123 -6.02 5.87 6.98
C ILE A 123 -6.22 7.38 6.83
N ILE A 124 -5.31 8.04 6.12
CA ILE A 124 -5.44 9.47 5.78
C ILE A 124 -5.76 9.56 4.29
N LEU A 125 -7.00 9.91 3.97
CA LEU A 125 -7.45 10.09 2.60
C LEU A 125 -7.37 11.56 2.19
N PHE A 126 -6.72 11.83 1.08
CA PHE A 126 -6.60 13.16 0.48
C PHE A 126 -7.74 13.34 -0.52
N GLU A 127 -8.69 14.21 -0.16
CA GLU A 127 -9.77 14.65 -1.03
C GLU A 127 -9.33 15.93 -1.75
N THR A 128 -9.32 15.89 -3.07
CA THR A 128 -8.98 17.01 -3.97
C THR A 128 -9.95 17.06 -5.12
#